data_AF-A0A4C1W6X5-F1
#
_entry.id   AF-A0A4C1W6X5-F1
#
_cell.length_a   1.000
_cell.length_b   1.000
_cell.length_c   1.000
_cell.angle_alpha   90.00
_cell.angle_beta   90.00
_cell.angle_gamma   90.00
#
_symmetry.space_group_name_H-M   'P 1'
#
loop_
_entity.id
_entity.type
_entity.pdbx_description
1 polymer ?
#
loop_
_entity_poly.entity_id
_entity_poly.type
_entity_poly.pdbx_seq_one_letter_code
_entity_poly.pdbx_strand_id
1 'polypeptide(L)'
;MNSSLLPCLTYGRQTWKFTAKVKHKTTTCQRGLERSMLKEKKTDKIRRTRIRATTKAIDASSYALKLKWKWAGHVARLIDQRWTLKATLWRGPQGRRSRGRPLTRWEDETKRTVGPNWIQIAQNRDKWASLEEVFTQNGILAEEKKNKKFTTNKKCY
;
A
#
# COMPACT_ATOMS: atom_id res chain seq x y z
N MET A 1 14.83 -4.68 -15.23
CA MET A 1 14.82 -4.51 -13.75
C MET A 1 13.41 -4.64 -13.15
N ASN A 2 12.41 -3.95 -13.69
CA ASN A 2 11.05 -3.95 -13.11
C ASN A 2 10.34 -5.32 -13.15
N SER A 3 10.66 -6.19 -14.13
CA SER A 3 9.99 -7.48 -14.35
C SER A 3 10.18 -8.50 -13.22
N SER A 4 11.34 -8.53 -12.55
CA SER A 4 11.63 -9.51 -11.49
C SER A 4 11.56 -8.92 -10.07
N LEU A 5 11.93 -7.65 -9.91
CA LEU A 5 11.93 -6.99 -8.59
C LEU A 5 10.53 -6.74 -8.05
N LEU A 6 9.62 -6.23 -8.88
CA LEU A 6 8.31 -5.80 -8.42
C LEU A 6 7.46 -6.99 -7.94
N PRO A 7 7.32 -8.10 -8.68
CA PRO A 7 6.55 -9.25 -8.22
C PRO A 7 7.06 -9.80 -6.88
N CYS A 8 8.39 -9.88 -6.72
CA CYS A 8 9.02 -10.34 -5.48
C CYS A 8 8.70 -9.42 -4.29
N LEU A 9 8.83 -8.10 -4.48
CA LEU A 9 8.56 -7.11 -3.43
C LEU A 9 7.07 -6.94 -3.09
N THR A 10 6.19 -7.14 -4.07
CA THR A 10 4.75 -6.91 -3.93
C THR A 10 3.94 -8.18 -3.77
N TYR A 11 4.59 -9.34 -3.68
CA TYR A 11 3.92 -10.60 -3.41
C TYR A 11 3.05 -10.50 -2.15
N GLY A 12 1.78 -10.90 -2.25
CA GLY A 12 0.81 -10.84 -1.16
C GLY A 12 0.39 -9.44 -0.70
N ARG A 13 0.96 -8.36 -1.25
CA ARG A 13 0.77 -7.00 -0.74
C ARG A 13 -0.63 -6.43 -1.01
N GLN A 14 -1.34 -7.01 -1.98
CA GLN A 14 -2.72 -6.68 -2.31
C GLN A 14 -3.72 -6.98 -1.17
N THR A 15 -3.40 -7.93 -0.28
CA THR A 15 -4.24 -8.30 0.87
C THR A 15 -3.86 -7.57 2.14
N TRP A 16 -2.80 -6.76 2.12
CA TRP A 16 -2.28 -6.07 3.30
C TRP A 16 -2.95 -4.71 3.53
N LYS A 17 -2.84 -4.24 4.77
CA LYS A 17 -3.02 -2.82 5.11
C LYS A 17 -1.72 -2.05 4.85
N PHE A 18 -1.83 -0.89 4.21
CA PHE A 18 -0.70 -0.01 3.95
C PHE A 18 -0.49 0.95 5.12
N THR A 19 0.13 0.43 6.18
CA THR A 19 0.66 1.28 7.26
C THR A 19 1.99 1.90 6.85
N ALA A 20 2.33 3.06 7.43
CA ALA A 20 3.62 3.71 7.24
C ALA A 20 4.81 2.76 7.54
N LYS A 21 4.67 1.87 8.55
CA LYS A 21 5.68 0.86 8.87
C LYS A 21 5.89 -0.14 7.71
N VAL A 22 4.80 -0.65 7.14
CA VAL A 22 4.85 -1.59 6.00
C VAL A 22 5.49 -0.93 4.78
N LYS A 23 5.12 0.32 4.51
CA LYS A 23 5.64 1.09 3.39
C LYS A 23 7.13 1.42 3.56
N HIS A 24 7.53 1.89 4.74
CA HIS A 24 8.93 2.12 5.06
C HIS A 24 9.76 0.86 4.83
N LYS A 25 9.28 -0.30 5.32
CA LYS A 25 9.93 -1.59 5.07
C LYS A 25 10.07 -1.92 3.57
N THR A 26 9.04 -1.68 2.75
CA THR A 26 9.17 -1.90 1.29
C THR A 26 10.14 -0.93 0.65
N THR A 27 10.12 0.36 1.02
CA THR A 27 11.08 1.32 0.47
C THR A 27 12.53 0.98 0.85
N THR A 28 12.77 0.51 2.09
CA THR A 28 14.09 0.10 2.55
C THR A 28 14.56 -1.17 1.85
N CYS A 29 13.67 -2.14 1.66
CA CYS A 29 13.98 -3.37 0.92
C CYS A 29 14.31 -3.05 -0.55
N GLN A 30 13.48 -2.24 -1.22
CA GLN A 30 13.72 -1.79 -2.60
C GLN A 30 15.09 -1.10 -2.73
N ARG A 31 15.44 -0.17 -1.83
CA ARG A 31 16.74 0.51 -1.84
C ARG A 31 17.92 -0.45 -1.65
N GLY A 32 17.75 -1.47 -0.80
CA GLY A 32 18.76 -2.51 -0.61
C GLY A 32 18.99 -3.33 -1.88
N LEU A 33 17.92 -3.71 -2.56
CA LEU A 33 17.97 -4.43 -3.83
C LEU A 33 18.60 -3.59 -4.94
N GLU A 34 18.20 -2.32 -5.08
CA GLU A 34 18.78 -1.38 -6.06
C GLU A 34 20.30 -1.26 -5.88
N ARG A 35 20.78 -1.15 -4.64
CA ARG A 35 22.21 -1.13 -4.33
C ARG A 35 22.91 -2.43 -4.68
N SER A 36 22.31 -3.57 -4.30
CA SER A 36 22.89 -4.88 -4.58
C SER A 36 23.01 -5.15 -6.07
N MET A 37 22.04 -4.71 -6.88
CA MET A 37 22.07 -4.88 -8.33
C MET A 37 23.15 -4.03 -9.00
N LEU A 38 23.38 -2.81 -8.49
CA LEU A 38 24.44 -1.94 -8.98
C LEU A 38 25.82 -2.26 -8.37
N LYS A 39 25.90 -3.25 -7.47
CA LYS A 39 27.11 -3.63 -6.72
C LYS A 39 27.71 -2.47 -5.89
N GLU A 40 26.86 -1.53 -5.48
CA GLU A 40 27.26 -0.35 -4.71
C GLU A 40 27.27 -0.63 -3.21
N LYS A 41 28.39 -0.36 -2.54
CA LYS A 41 28.52 -0.59 -1.11
C LYS A 41 27.91 0.58 -0.31
N LYS A 42 27.65 0.34 0.97
CA LYS A 42 27.21 1.41 1.89
C LYS A 42 28.32 2.41 2.18
N THR A 43 29.58 1.97 2.11
CA THR A 43 30.81 2.77 2.29
C THR A 43 30.91 3.91 1.30
N ASP A 44 30.41 3.71 0.09
CA ASP A 44 30.55 4.66 -1.02
C ASP A 44 29.68 5.91 -0.81
N LYS A 45 28.81 5.91 0.22
CA LYS A 45 27.95 7.02 0.65
C LYS A 45 27.15 7.66 -0.49
N ILE A 46 26.88 6.89 -1.55
CA ILE A 46 26.15 7.35 -2.72
C ILE A 46 24.72 7.73 -2.33
N ARG A 47 24.32 8.93 -2.77
CA ARG A 47 22.97 9.47 -2.54
C ARG A 47 21.93 8.60 -3.22
N ARG A 48 20.81 8.35 -2.52
CA ARG A 48 19.68 7.57 -3.05
C ARG A 48 19.10 8.12 -4.36
N THR A 49 19.19 9.43 -4.58
CA THR A 49 18.71 10.10 -5.79
C THR A 49 19.51 9.65 -7.01
N ARG A 50 20.84 9.53 -6.88
CA ARG A 50 21.71 9.03 -7.94
C ARG A 50 21.38 7.57 -8.29
N ILE A 51 21.23 6.72 -7.27
CA ILE A 51 20.83 5.32 -7.43
C ILE A 51 19.51 5.20 -8.19
N ARG A 52 18.51 6.02 -7.82
CA ARG A 52 17.20 6.04 -8.51
C ARG A 52 17.26 6.60 -9.93
N ALA A 53 18.12 7.58 -10.19
CA ALA A 53 18.32 8.11 -11.55
C ALA A 53 18.92 7.04 -12.47
N THR A 54 19.81 6.20 -11.94
CA THR A 54 20.43 5.09 -12.69
C THR A 54 19.45 3.94 -12.92
N THR A 55 18.71 3.49 -11.89
CA THR A 55 17.83 2.31 -12.02
C THR A 55 16.52 2.59 -12.72
N LYS A 56 15.99 3.82 -12.64
CA LYS A 56 14.67 4.22 -13.18
C LYS A 56 13.54 3.24 -12.79
N ALA A 57 13.68 2.59 -11.63
CA ALA A 57 12.75 1.56 -11.17
C ALA A 57 11.44 2.19 -10.69
N ILE A 58 10.32 1.49 -10.94
CA ILE A 58 9.02 1.90 -10.43
C ILE A 58 9.03 1.80 -8.90
N ASP A 59 8.41 2.75 -8.21
CA ASP A 59 8.32 2.69 -6.76
C ASP A 59 7.40 1.53 -6.32
N ALA A 60 7.96 0.59 -5.55
CA ALA A 60 7.26 -0.63 -5.18
C ALA A 60 6.05 -0.36 -4.28
N SER A 61 6.06 0.73 -3.49
CA SER A 61 4.90 1.09 -2.66
C SER A 61 3.75 1.59 -3.52
N SER A 62 4.04 2.43 -4.52
CA SER A 62 3.04 2.89 -5.49
C SER A 62 2.44 1.72 -6.28
N TYR A 63 3.29 0.80 -6.76
CA TYR A 63 2.87 -0.38 -7.52
C TYR A 63 1.99 -1.30 -6.67
N ALA A 64 2.36 -1.53 -5.41
CA ALA A 64 1.58 -2.35 -4.50
C ALA A 64 0.20 -1.75 -4.16
N LEU A 65 0.09 -0.41 -4.08
CA LEU A 65 -1.21 0.26 -3.92
C LEU A 65 -2.10 0.08 -5.15
N LYS A 66 -1.54 0.18 -6.36
CA LYS A 66 -2.28 -0.11 -7.61
C LYS A 66 -2.79 -1.54 -7.64
N LEU A 67 -1.95 -2.51 -7.28
CA LEU A 67 -2.35 -3.91 -7.18
C LEU A 67 -3.47 -4.12 -6.16
N LYS A 68 -3.38 -3.48 -4.99
CA LYS A 68 -4.44 -3.52 -3.98
C LYS A 68 -5.76 -2.95 -4.52
N TRP A 69 -5.71 -1.85 -5.26
CA TRP A 69 -6.89 -1.24 -5.85
C TRP A 69 -7.56 -2.14 -6.89
N LYS A 70 -6.76 -2.73 -7.77
CA LYS A 70 -7.23 -3.72 -8.76
C LYS A 70 -7.84 -4.95 -8.09
N TRP A 71 -7.18 -5.45 -7.04
CA TRP A 71 -7.67 -6.57 -6.24
C TRP A 71 -9.00 -6.24 -5.54
N ALA A 72 -9.12 -5.07 -4.94
CA ALA A 72 -10.37 -4.65 -4.30
C ALA A 72 -11.54 -4.59 -5.30
N GLY A 73 -11.32 -4.04 -6.50
CA GLY A 73 -12.31 -4.07 -7.56
C GLY A 73 -12.65 -5.49 -8.02
N HIS A 74 -11.65 -6.37 -8.14
CA HIS A 74 -11.87 -7.77 -8.47
C HIS A 74 -12.74 -8.47 -7.41
N VAL A 75 -12.42 -8.30 -6.12
CA VAL A 75 -13.20 -8.86 -5.01
C VAL A 75 -14.63 -8.35 -5.02
N ALA A 76 -14.87 -7.06 -5.26
CA ALA A 76 -16.21 -6.50 -5.31
C ALA A 76 -17.07 -7.08 -6.45
N ARG A 77 -16.46 -7.50 -7.56
CA ARG A 77 -17.13 -8.08 -8.73
C ARG A 77 -17.20 -9.61 -8.70
N LEU A 78 -16.63 -10.26 -7.69
CA LEU A 78 -16.81 -11.69 -7.50
C LEU A 78 -18.27 -11.94 -7.06
N ILE A 79 -19.04 -12.53 -7.96
CA ILE A 79 -20.43 -12.95 -7.73
C ILE A 79 -20.45 -14.30 -6.97
N ASP A 80 -19.39 -15.08 -7.11
CA ASP A 80 -19.31 -16.43 -6.58
C ASP A 80 -19.18 -16.41 -5.04
N GLN A 81 -19.98 -17.22 -4.34
CA GLN A 81 -20.06 -17.32 -2.88
C GLN A 81 -18.82 -17.95 -2.22
N ARG A 82 -17.66 -17.80 -2.88
CA ARG A 82 -16.36 -18.33 -2.46
C ARG A 82 -15.96 -17.76 -1.11
N TRP A 83 -15.18 -18.56 -0.39
CA TRP A 83 -14.56 -18.18 0.88
C TRP A 83 -13.78 -16.87 0.80
N THR A 84 -13.22 -16.53 -0.37
CA THR A 84 -12.52 -15.26 -0.59
C THR A 84 -13.41 -14.05 -0.35
N LEU A 85 -14.64 -14.05 -0.89
CA LEU A 85 -15.60 -12.96 -0.70
C LEU A 85 -16.07 -12.91 0.77
N LYS A 86 -16.45 -14.06 1.33
CA LYS A 86 -16.92 -14.16 2.71
C LYS A 86 -15.85 -13.69 3.70
N ALA A 87 -14.60 -14.14 3.57
CA ALA A 87 -13.52 -13.77 4.46
C ALA A 87 -13.10 -12.30 4.35
N THR A 88 -13.15 -11.72 3.14
CA THR A 88 -12.75 -10.31 2.92
C THR A 88 -13.82 -9.33 3.38
N LEU A 89 -15.11 -9.63 3.17
CA LEU A 89 -16.24 -8.79 3.61
C LEU A 89 -16.64 -9.02 5.07
N TRP A 90 -16.08 -10.04 5.73
CA TRP A 90 -16.40 -10.33 7.12
C TRP A 90 -15.97 -9.19 8.04
N ARG A 91 -16.95 -8.47 8.58
CA ARG A 91 -16.72 -7.36 9.50
C ARG A 91 -16.34 -7.81 10.91
N GLY A 92 -16.54 -9.09 11.24
CA GLY A 92 -16.35 -9.62 12.59
C GLY A 92 -17.53 -9.32 13.51
N PRO A 93 -17.45 -9.75 14.79
CA PRO A 93 -18.50 -9.51 15.77
C PRO A 93 -18.72 -8.01 16.01
N GLN A 94 -19.96 -7.65 16.30
CA GLN A 94 -20.36 -6.28 16.62
C GLN A 94 -19.75 -5.86 17.96
N GLY A 95 -19.28 -4.61 18.05
CA GLY A 95 -18.67 -4.06 19.27
C GLY A 95 -17.30 -3.43 19.05
N ARG A 96 -16.65 -3.06 20.15
CA ARG A 96 -15.31 -2.45 20.14
C ARG A 96 -14.24 -3.54 20.07
N ARG A 97 -13.14 -3.27 19.34
CA ARG A 97 -11.98 -4.17 19.35
C ARG A 97 -11.23 -4.06 20.68
N SER A 98 -10.81 -5.21 21.20
CA SER A 98 -9.96 -5.29 22.39
C SER A 98 -8.61 -4.59 22.17
N ARG A 99 -8.00 -4.16 23.27
CA ARG A 99 -6.64 -3.61 23.28
C ARG A 99 -5.67 -4.62 22.66
N GLY A 100 -4.71 -4.13 21.87
CA GLY A 100 -3.71 -4.96 21.17
C GLY A 100 -4.09 -5.39 19.75
N ARG A 101 -5.39 -5.50 19.41
CA ARG A 101 -5.81 -5.85 18.05
C ARG A 101 -5.68 -4.64 17.11
N PRO A 102 -5.20 -4.82 15.85
CA PRO A 102 -5.20 -3.74 14.87
C PRO A 102 -6.56 -3.06 14.71
N LEU A 103 -6.58 -1.73 14.88
CA LEU A 103 -7.79 -0.94 14.72
C LEU A 103 -8.29 -0.96 13.26
N THR A 104 -7.37 -0.86 12.31
CA THR A 104 -7.65 -0.74 10.87
C THR A 104 -7.80 -2.10 10.17
N ARG A 105 -8.88 -2.25 9.40
CA ARG A 105 -9.14 -3.35 8.46
C ARG A 105 -8.51 -3.06 7.09
N TRP A 106 -8.39 -4.10 6.27
CA TRP A 106 -7.95 -4.00 4.89
C TRP A 106 -8.84 -3.04 4.06
N GLU A 107 -10.15 -3.12 4.23
CA GLU A 107 -11.18 -2.31 3.55
C GLU A 107 -11.24 -0.85 4.03
N ASP A 108 -10.64 -0.50 5.17
CA ASP A 108 -10.78 0.86 5.71
C ASP A 108 -10.09 1.89 4.81
N GLU A 109 -9.05 1.47 4.09
CA GLU A 109 -8.35 2.34 3.12
C GLU A 109 -9.23 2.62 1.90
N THR A 110 -9.90 1.59 1.35
CA THR A 110 -10.80 1.76 0.20
C THR A 110 -12.03 2.59 0.60
N LYS A 111 -12.59 2.33 1.79
CA LYS A 111 -13.68 3.12 2.38
C LYS A 111 -13.30 4.57 2.64
N ARG A 112 -12.05 4.86 3.03
CA ARG A 112 -11.60 6.24 3.23
C ARG A 112 -11.60 7.04 1.93
N THR A 113 -11.29 6.38 0.81
CA THR A 113 -11.26 7.02 -0.52
C THR A 113 -12.62 7.12 -1.20
N VAL A 114 -13.44 6.08 -1.13
CA VAL A 114 -14.68 5.96 -1.92
C VAL A 114 -15.94 6.04 -1.06
N GLY A 115 -15.81 5.83 0.24
CA GLY A 115 -16.94 5.73 1.17
C GLY A 115 -17.41 4.28 1.41
N PRO A 116 -18.48 4.12 2.19
CA PRO A 116 -18.99 2.81 2.60
C PRO A 116 -19.52 1.97 1.43
N ASN A 117 -20.02 2.61 0.36
CA ASN A 117 -20.65 1.96 -0.80
C ASN A 117 -19.64 1.60 -1.91
N TRP A 118 -18.36 1.47 -1.57
CA TRP A 118 -17.29 1.20 -2.54
C TRP A 118 -17.51 -0.08 -3.36
N ILE A 119 -18.20 -1.09 -2.82
CA ILE A 119 -18.53 -2.35 -3.53
C ILE A 119 -19.44 -2.08 -4.73
N GLN A 120 -20.44 -1.21 -4.59
CA GLN A 120 -21.33 -0.83 -5.68
C GLN A 120 -20.59 0.00 -6.73
N ILE A 121 -19.76 0.95 -6.27
CA ILE A 121 -18.96 1.80 -7.16
C ILE A 121 -17.94 0.96 -7.96
N ALA A 122 -17.37 -0.07 -7.34
CA ALA A 122 -16.44 -0.99 -7.98
C ALA A 122 -17.07 -1.88 -9.06
N GLN A 123 -18.40 -1.96 -9.17
CA GLN A 123 -19.05 -2.68 -10.27
C GLN A 123 -18.76 -2.01 -11.62
N ASN A 124 -18.79 -0.68 -11.65
CA ASN A 124 -18.42 0.08 -12.84
C ASN A 124 -16.89 0.14 -12.97
N ARG A 125 -16.35 -0.53 -14.00
CA ARG A 125 -14.89 -0.64 -14.23
C ARG A 125 -14.24 0.71 -14.52
N ASP A 126 -14.89 1.56 -15.30
CA ASP A 126 -14.33 2.85 -15.72
C ASP A 126 -14.29 3.82 -14.54
N LYS A 127 -15.39 3.87 -13.78
CA LYS A 127 -15.46 4.64 -12.53
C LYS A 127 -14.47 4.13 -11.47
N TRP A 128 -14.23 2.82 -11.42
CA TRP A 128 -13.23 2.25 -10.52
C TRP A 128 -11.80 2.59 -10.95
N ALA A 129 -11.51 2.55 -12.25
CA ALA A 129 -10.20 2.87 -12.81
C ALA A 129 -9.83 4.34 -12.60
N SER A 130 -10.77 5.28 -12.80
CA SER A 130 -10.51 6.72 -12.61
C SER A 130 -10.13 7.10 -11.17
N LEU A 131 -10.61 6.34 -10.19
CA LEU A 131 -10.31 6.54 -8.77
C LEU A 131 -8.96 5.93 -8.33
N GLU A 132 -8.26 5.19 -9.20
CA GLU A 132 -6.98 4.56 -8.88
C GLU A 132 -5.92 5.60 -8.52
N GLU A 133 -5.83 6.69 -9.29
CA GLU A 133 -4.85 7.75 -9.05
C GLU A 133 -5.09 8.42 -7.70
N VAL A 134 -6.34 8.75 -7.40
CA VAL A 134 -6.75 9.32 -6.11
C VAL A 134 -6.40 8.39 -4.96
N PHE A 135 -6.62 7.08 -5.11
CA PHE A 135 -6.27 6.10 -4.09
C PHE A 135 -4.76 6.03 -3.85
N THR A 136 -3.96 5.98 -4.91
CA THR A 136 -2.50 5.92 -4.79
C THR A 136 -1.93 7.19 -4.15
N GLN A 137 -2.41 8.37 -4.55
CA GLN A 137 -2.02 9.66 -3.97
C GLN A 137 -2.41 9.75 -2.50
N ASN A 138 -3.65 9.41 -2.14
CA ASN A 138 -4.09 9.41 -0.73
C ASN A 138 -3.31 8.42 0.13
N GLY A 139 -2.96 7.26 -0.44
CA GLY A 139 -2.07 6.31 0.19
C GLY A 139 -0.75 6.97 0.55
N ILE A 140 -0.11 7.68 -0.39
CA ILE A 140 1.18 8.35 -0.22
C ILE A 140 1.07 9.54 0.75
N LEU A 141 0.08 10.42 0.59
CA LEU A 141 -0.12 11.64 1.39
C LEU A 141 -0.49 11.36 2.86
N ALA A 142 -1.18 10.24 3.14
CA ALA A 142 -1.46 9.80 4.51
C ALA A 142 -0.18 9.54 5.33
N GLU A 143 0.98 9.40 4.67
CA GLU A 143 2.29 9.25 5.32
C GLU A 143 2.89 10.59 5.73
N GLU A 144 2.75 11.64 4.91
CA GLU A 144 3.31 12.96 5.19
C GLU A 144 2.68 13.59 6.43
N LYS A 145 1.35 13.46 6.55
CA LYS A 145 0.60 13.97 7.72
C LYS A 145 0.94 13.22 9.01
N LYS A 146 1.25 11.92 8.94
CA LYS A 146 1.67 11.13 10.12
C LYS A 146 3.12 11.39 10.51
N ASN A 147 4.02 11.52 9.54
CA ASN A 147 5.42 11.85 9.81
C ASN A 147 5.58 13.26 10.38
N LYS A 148 4.84 14.26 9.85
CA LYS A 148 4.82 15.63 10.43
C LYS A 148 4.36 15.64 11.89
N LYS A 149 3.28 14.91 12.24
CA LYS A 149 2.80 14.77 13.62
C LYS A 149 3.81 14.08 14.55
N PHE A 150 4.57 13.10 14.04
CA PHE A 150 5.61 12.41 14.81
C PHE A 150 6.86 13.26 15.02
N THR A 151 7.19 14.17 14.08
CA THR A 151 8.31 15.12 14.21
C THR A 151 7.97 16.33 15.07
N THR A 152 6.72 16.80 15.08
CA THR A 152 6.28 17.89 15.97
C THR A 152 6.19 17.44 17.42
N ASN A 153 5.79 16.18 17.69
CA ASN A 153 5.76 15.62 19.05
C ASN A 153 7.15 15.23 19.61
N LYS A 154 8.23 15.44 18.85
CA LYS A 154 9.62 15.23 19.31
C LYS A 154 10.34 16.53 19.69
N LYS A 155 9.61 17.66 19.79
CA LYS A 155 10.17 18.97 20.19
C LYS A 155 9.83 19.38 21.63
N CYS A 156 9.44 18.45 22.49
CA CYS A 156 9.33 18.69 23.93
C CYS A 156 10.16 17.65 24.68
N TYR A 157 11.32 18.13 25.16
CA TYR A 157 12.17 17.78 26.30
C TYR A 157 13.63 17.93 25.89
#